data_AF-A0A836KK41-F1
#
_entry.id   AF-A0A836KK41-F1
#
_cell.length_a   1.000
_cell.length_b   1.000
_cell.length_c   1.000
_cell.angle_alpha   90.00
_cell.angle_beta   90.00
_cell.angle_gamma   90.00
#
_symmetry.space_group_name_H-M   'P 1'
#
loop_
_entity.id
_entity.type
_entity.pdbx_description
1 polymer ?
#
loop_
_entity_poly.entity_id
_entity_poly.type
_entity_poly.pdbx_seq_one_letter_code
_entity_poly.pdbx_strand_id
1 'polypeptide(L)'
;MQANSVQMLYGAQLRASMPTLRASDAQFEQFTRGLRAVLQQWTALQLVAQHCDSRAPAVLYEDLCAWHQRDGEVYADDMEVYFEEFFDNVRFVRIEDDSMQEVGTVLHDMYSRCCLNDFSLVEHYLKTLAIYAQTNPVAMSVNGGTAEDLDDVTEDGAADDVGCEEDMGNVVEAPAPMQEPALEASPQPPQASRQQQQKPQRKKRKNASVRSKNGWSIVQ
;
A
#
# COMPACT_ATOMS: atom_id res chain seq x y z
N MET A 1 -7.36 28.08 5.00
CA MET A 1 -6.92 26.96 4.16
C MET A 1 -6.50 27.46 2.79
N GLN A 2 -5.41 28.25 2.68
CA GLN A 2 -4.98 28.87 1.41
C GLN A 2 -3.48 28.69 1.10
N ALA A 3 -2.72 27.98 1.95
CA ALA A 3 -1.27 27.86 1.80
C ALA A 3 -0.83 26.83 0.74
N ASN A 4 -1.56 25.72 0.55
CA ASN A 4 -1.15 24.66 -0.40
C ASN A 4 -1.18 25.08 -1.87
N SER A 5 -2.07 26.00 -2.25
CA SER A 5 -2.21 26.41 -3.66
C SER A 5 -1.01 27.21 -4.18
N VAL A 6 -0.32 27.97 -3.31
CA VAL A 6 0.82 28.80 -3.71
C VAL A 6 2.11 27.98 -3.82
N GLN A 7 2.29 26.97 -2.95
CA GLN A 7 3.45 26.07 -3.00
C GLN A 7 3.44 25.16 -4.24
N MET A 8 2.28 24.62 -4.62
CA MET A 8 2.11 23.82 -5.85
C MET A 8 2.51 24.61 -7.10
N LEU A 9 2.13 25.89 -7.18
CA LEU A 9 2.39 26.75 -8.33
C LEU A 9 3.88 27.07 -8.53
N TYR A 10 4.63 27.24 -7.43
CA TYR A 10 6.07 27.50 -7.47
C TYR A 10 6.89 26.28 -7.90
N GLY A 11 6.50 25.07 -7.44
CA GLY A 11 7.15 23.83 -7.85
C GLY A 11 6.98 23.55 -9.35
N ALA A 12 5.76 23.68 -9.86
CA ALA A 12 5.46 23.49 -11.29
C ALA A 12 6.25 24.46 -12.20
N GLN A 13 6.40 25.72 -11.78
CA GLN A 13 7.09 26.72 -12.60
C GLN A 13 8.62 26.50 -12.67
N LEU A 14 9.23 25.99 -11.60
CA LEU A 14 10.64 25.61 -11.63
C LEU A 14 10.87 24.37 -12.51
N ARG A 15 9.97 23.38 -12.45
CA ARG A 15 10.02 22.17 -13.29
C ARG A 15 9.94 22.48 -14.78
N ALA A 16 9.10 23.45 -15.17
CA ALA A 16 8.98 23.89 -16.57
C ALA A 16 10.28 24.46 -17.18
N SER A 17 11.27 24.83 -16.36
CA SER A 17 12.56 25.36 -16.81
C SER A 17 13.67 24.29 -16.91
N MET A 18 13.43 23.08 -16.41
CA MET A 18 14.39 21.97 -16.47
C MET A 18 14.23 21.19 -17.79
N PRO A 19 15.32 20.62 -18.35
CA PRO A 19 15.21 19.66 -19.42
C PRO A 19 14.39 18.46 -18.95
N THR A 20 13.24 18.21 -19.57
CA THR A 20 12.40 17.04 -19.28
C THR A 20 13.13 15.78 -19.72
N LEU A 21 13.30 14.83 -18.80
CA LEU A 21 13.85 13.53 -19.14
C LEU A 21 12.91 12.81 -20.10
N ARG A 22 13.46 12.17 -21.14
CA ARG A 22 12.65 11.48 -22.15
C ARG A 22 13.28 10.16 -22.53
N ALA A 23 12.51 9.09 -22.37
CA ALA A 23 12.90 7.75 -22.78
C ALA A 23 12.92 7.61 -24.31
N SER A 24 13.88 6.86 -24.83
CA SER A 24 13.81 6.27 -26.18
C SER A 24 12.75 5.17 -26.24
N ASP A 25 12.33 4.78 -27.45
CA ASP A 25 11.30 3.74 -27.63
C ASP A 25 11.62 2.43 -26.90
N ALA A 26 12.87 1.98 -26.94
CA ALA A 26 13.31 0.75 -26.26
C ALA A 26 13.28 0.88 -24.73
N GLN A 27 13.67 2.05 -24.20
CA GLN A 27 13.60 2.33 -22.76
C GLN A 27 12.15 2.44 -22.30
N PHE A 28 11.31 3.07 -23.11
CA PHE A 28 9.88 3.20 -22.85
C PHE A 28 9.18 1.84 -22.86
N GLU A 29 9.55 0.94 -23.76
CA GLU A 29 9.06 -0.43 -23.76
C GLU A 29 9.36 -1.14 -22.42
N GLN A 30 10.58 -1.01 -21.88
CA GLN A 30 10.90 -1.56 -20.56
C GLN A 30 10.09 -0.90 -19.44
N PHE A 31 9.96 0.42 -19.46
CA PHE A 31 9.13 1.15 -18.49
C PHE A 31 7.67 0.64 -18.51
N THR A 32 7.05 0.50 -19.68
CA THR A 32 5.65 0.05 -19.77
C THR A 32 5.43 -1.37 -19.24
N ARG A 33 6.45 -2.26 -19.33
CA ARG A 33 6.40 -3.59 -18.69
C ARG A 33 6.40 -3.46 -17.17
N GLY A 34 7.26 -2.61 -16.62
CA GLY A 34 7.33 -2.35 -15.19
C GLY A 34 6.07 -1.66 -14.66
N LEU A 35 5.58 -0.63 -15.35
CA LEU A 35 4.32 0.05 -15.07
C LEU A 35 3.17 -0.94 -14.93
N ARG A 36 3.01 -1.85 -15.91
CA ARG A 36 1.97 -2.89 -15.85
C ARG A 36 2.12 -3.76 -14.60
N ALA A 37 3.34 -4.17 -14.26
CA ALA A 37 3.61 -5.00 -13.10
C ALA A 37 3.31 -4.28 -11.78
N VAL A 38 3.60 -2.99 -11.67
CA VAL A 38 3.25 -2.14 -10.51
C VAL A 38 1.74 -2.05 -10.36
N LEU A 39 1.02 -1.72 -11.43
CA LEU A 39 -0.45 -1.60 -11.39
C LEU A 39 -1.13 -2.92 -11.02
N GLN A 40 -0.59 -4.06 -11.48
CA GLN A 40 -1.09 -5.39 -11.11
C GLN A 40 -0.86 -5.75 -9.63
N GLN A 41 0.12 -5.12 -8.98
CA GLN A 41 0.44 -5.33 -7.57
C GLN A 41 -0.19 -4.26 -6.65
N TRP A 42 -0.85 -3.25 -7.22
CA TRP A 42 -1.50 -2.21 -6.44
C TRP A 42 -2.87 -2.68 -5.94
N THR A 43 -2.92 -3.12 -4.69
CA THR A 43 -4.11 -3.74 -4.09
C THR A 43 -5.36 -2.86 -4.17
N ALA A 44 -5.26 -1.55 -3.93
CA ALA A 44 -6.39 -0.64 -4.05
C ALA A 44 -6.99 -0.66 -5.47
N LEU A 45 -6.15 -0.55 -6.50
CA LEU A 45 -6.57 -0.65 -7.88
C LEU A 45 -7.19 -2.01 -8.22
N GLN A 46 -6.64 -3.10 -7.68
CA GLN A 46 -7.18 -4.45 -7.88
C GLN A 46 -8.55 -4.64 -7.21
N LEU A 47 -8.76 -4.08 -6.02
CA LEU A 47 -10.06 -4.08 -5.34
C LEU A 47 -11.11 -3.31 -6.16
N VAL A 48 -10.72 -2.15 -6.70
CA VAL A 48 -11.57 -1.37 -7.60
C VAL A 48 -11.90 -2.15 -8.87
N ALA A 49 -10.92 -2.84 -9.45
CA ALA A 49 -11.13 -3.67 -10.64
C ALA A 49 -12.12 -4.81 -10.39
N GLN A 50 -12.05 -5.43 -9.22
CA GLN A 50 -12.91 -6.57 -8.88
C GLN A 50 -14.34 -6.16 -8.49
N HIS A 51 -14.52 -5.00 -7.86
CA HIS A 51 -15.78 -4.66 -7.22
C HIS A 51 -16.51 -3.45 -7.82
N CYS A 52 -15.80 -2.58 -8.55
CA CYS A 52 -16.36 -1.35 -9.07
C CYS A 52 -16.31 -1.31 -10.60
N ASP A 53 -15.13 -1.45 -11.19
CA ASP A 53 -14.91 -1.32 -12.63
C ASP A 53 -13.70 -2.15 -13.09
N SER A 54 -13.97 -3.27 -13.74
CA SER A 54 -12.94 -4.18 -14.27
C SER A 54 -12.02 -3.58 -15.31
N ARG A 55 -12.38 -2.43 -15.90
CA ARG A 55 -11.55 -1.71 -16.86
C ARG A 55 -10.55 -0.77 -16.21
N ALA A 56 -10.65 -0.52 -14.90
CA ALA A 56 -9.83 0.48 -14.22
C ALA A 56 -8.32 0.30 -14.46
N PRO A 57 -7.73 -0.91 -14.35
CA PRO A 57 -6.29 -1.07 -14.58
C PRO A 57 -5.87 -0.76 -16.02
N ALA A 58 -6.71 -1.11 -17.00
CA ALA A 58 -6.41 -0.89 -18.41
C ALA A 58 -6.47 0.60 -18.77
N VAL A 59 -7.53 1.30 -18.31
CA VAL A 59 -7.67 2.75 -18.53
C VAL A 59 -6.50 3.50 -17.90
N LEU A 60 -6.19 3.20 -16.63
CA LEU A 60 -5.08 3.84 -15.93
C LEU A 60 -3.73 3.60 -16.63
N TYR A 61 -3.50 2.38 -17.10
CA TYR A 61 -2.30 2.03 -17.85
C TYR A 61 -2.18 2.83 -19.15
N GLU A 62 -3.26 2.89 -19.93
CA GLU A 62 -3.31 3.63 -21.21
C GLU A 62 -3.05 5.12 -20.99
N ASP A 63 -3.72 5.72 -20.00
CA ASP A 63 -3.57 7.15 -19.68
C ASP A 63 -2.15 7.48 -19.26
N LEU A 64 -1.55 6.68 -18.37
CA LEU A 64 -0.16 6.89 -17.94
C LEU A 64 0.84 6.70 -19.09
N CYS A 65 0.61 5.73 -19.98
CA CYS A 65 1.46 5.57 -21.15
C CYS A 65 1.36 6.77 -22.09
N ALA A 66 0.14 7.24 -22.38
CA ALA A 66 -0.10 8.39 -23.22
C ALA A 66 0.52 9.66 -22.63
N TRP A 67 0.42 9.84 -21.30
CA TRP A 67 1.00 10.97 -20.60
C TRP A 67 2.53 11.01 -20.75
N HIS A 68 3.22 9.90 -20.46
CA HIS A 68 4.67 9.83 -20.60
C HIS A 68 5.15 9.92 -22.05
N GLN A 69 4.38 9.42 -23.03
CA GLN A 69 4.71 9.57 -24.44
C GLN A 69 4.62 11.02 -24.92
N ARG A 70 3.59 11.74 -24.45
CA ARG A 70 3.35 13.14 -24.80
C ARG A 70 4.36 14.06 -24.13
N ASP A 71 4.50 13.94 -22.81
CA ASP A 71 5.16 14.94 -21.96
C ASP A 71 6.57 14.50 -21.52
N GLY A 72 6.90 13.20 -21.60
CA GLY A 72 8.17 12.65 -21.11
C GLY A 72 8.07 12.27 -19.64
N GLU A 73 8.96 12.81 -18.82
CA GLU A 73 8.93 12.66 -17.36
C GLU A 73 7.66 13.24 -16.76
N VAL A 74 6.96 12.42 -15.97
CA VAL A 74 5.82 12.85 -15.15
C VAL A 74 6.22 12.68 -13.69
N TYR A 75 6.03 13.72 -12.89
CA TYR A 75 6.43 13.70 -11.49
C TYR A 75 5.40 13.00 -10.59
N ALA A 76 5.89 12.51 -9.46
CA ALA A 76 5.09 11.74 -8.50
C ALA A 76 3.89 12.54 -7.94
N ASP A 77 4.06 13.83 -7.66
CA ASP A 77 2.99 14.71 -7.15
C ASP A 77 1.88 14.93 -8.19
N ASP A 78 2.26 15.10 -9.45
CA ASP A 78 1.28 15.24 -10.53
C ASP A 78 0.52 13.91 -10.76
N MET A 79 1.21 12.76 -10.65
CA MET A 79 0.57 11.44 -10.70
C MET A 79 -0.36 11.19 -9.52
N GLU A 80 0.02 11.60 -8.31
CA GLU A 80 -0.80 11.45 -7.09
C GLU A 80 -2.13 12.21 -7.24
N VAL A 81 -2.09 13.48 -7.66
CA VAL A 81 -3.31 14.27 -7.94
C VAL A 81 -4.17 13.59 -9.01
N TYR A 82 -3.54 13.07 -10.06
CA TYR A 82 -4.27 12.32 -11.09
C TYR A 82 -4.92 11.05 -10.54
N PHE A 83 -4.25 10.31 -9.66
CA PHE A 83 -4.82 9.12 -9.03
C PHE A 83 -6.01 9.46 -8.13
N GLU A 84 -5.91 10.53 -7.33
CA GLU A 84 -7.03 11.02 -6.52
C GLU A 84 -8.26 11.30 -7.42
N GLU A 85 -8.07 12.04 -8.51
CA GLU A 85 -9.16 12.33 -9.46
C GLU A 85 -9.69 11.05 -10.14
N PHE A 86 -8.82 10.11 -10.49
CA PHE A 86 -9.17 8.84 -11.14
C PHE A 86 -10.03 7.94 -10.24
N PHE A 87 -9.76 7.91 -8.94
CA PHE A 87 -10.53 7.12 -7.98
C PHE A 87 -11.81 7.84 -7.52
N ASP A 88 -11.72 9.13 -7.19
CA ASP A 88 -12.85 9.90 -6.67
C ASP A 88 -13.91 10.19 -7.75
N ASN A 89 -13.51 10.76 -8.90
CA ASN A 89 -14.47 11.29 -9.88
C ASN A 89 -15.06 10.22 -10.78
N VAL A 90 -14.29 9.19 -11.12
CA VAL A 90 -14.72 8.16 -12.08
C VAL A 90 -15.40 7.00 -11.39
N ARG A 91 -15.03 6.70 -10.14
CA ARG A 91 -15.40 5.44 -9.47
C ARG A 91 -16.00 5.64 -8.09
N PHE A 92 -16.00 6.86 -7.56
CA PHE A 92 -16.52 7.19 -6.23
C PHE A 92 -15.89 6.33 -5.13
N VAL A 93 -14.62 5.96 -5.30
CA VAL A 93 -13.85 5.17 -4.33
C VAL A 93 -12.85 6.10 -3.68
N ARG A 94 -12.92 6.19 -2.36
CA ARG A 94 -11.96 6.97 -1.58
C ARG A 94 -10.84 6.06 -1.09
N ILE A 95 -9.62 6.36 -1.50
CA ILE A 95 -8.41 5.71 -0.98
C ILE A 95 -7.89 6.57 0.19
N GLU A 96 -7.77 5.98 1.37
CA GLU A 96 -7.38 6.68 2.61
C GLU A 96 -5.98 6.27 3.11
N ASP A 97 -5.29 5.39 2.39
CA ASP A 97 -3.89 5.06 2.64
C ASP A 97 -2.95 5.90 1.75
N ASP A 98 -1.65 5.83 2.03
CA ASP A 98 -0.63 6.57 1.29
C ASP A 98 -0.23 5.88 -0.03
N SER A 99 -0.99 4.88 -0.49
CA SER A 99 -0.58 4.04 -1.62
C SER A 99 -0.54 4.79 -2.96
N MET A 100 -1.33 5.85 -3.13
CA MET A 100 -1.28 6.72 -4.32
C MET A 100 0.06 7.43 -4.44
N GLN A 101 0.56 8.00 -3.33
CA GLN A 101 1.85 8.66 -3.28
C GLN A 101 3.01 7.67 -3.49
N GLU A 102 2.94 6.51 -2.85
CA GLU A 102 3.96 5.45 -3.00
C GLU A 102 4.05 4.96 -4.45
N VAL A 103 2.91 4.68 -5.09
CA VAL A 103 2.88 4.24 -6.48
C VAL A 103 3.38 5.35 -7.41
N GLY A 104 2.98 6.61 -7.20
CA GLY A 104 3.48 7.74 -7.97
C GLY A 104 5.01 7.86 -7.88
N THR A 105 5.57 7.72 -6.68
CA THR A 105 7.01 7.76 -6.42
C THR A 105 7.74 6.62 -7.13
N VAL A 106 7.22 5.39 -7.03
CA VAL A 106 7.79 4.21 -7.69
C VAL A 106 7.81 4.37 -9.20
N LEU A 107 6.71 4.86 -9.80
CA LEU A 107 6.61 5.02 -11.25
C LEU A 107 7.55 6.12 -11.76
N HIS A 108 7.68 7.24 -11.04
CA HIS A 108 8.62 8.30 -11.37
C HIS A 108 10.08 7.83 -11.31
N ASP A 109 10.47 7.14 -10.23
CA ASP A 109 11.82 6.56 -10.08
C ASP A 109 12.08 5.52 -11.18
N MET A 110 11.10 4.67 -11.49
CA MET A 110 11.19 3.67 -12.55
C MET A 110 11.41 4.30 -13.94
N TYR A 111 10.63 5.33 -14.29
CA TYR A 111 10.79 6.04 -15.56
C TYR A 111 12.18 6.69 -15.65
N SER A 112 12.60 7.34 -14.57
CA SER A 112 13.89 8.02 -14.46
C SER A 112 15.06 7.07 -14.67
N ARG A 113 15.03 5.91 -14.02
CA ARG A 113 16.04 4.85 -14.19
C ARG A 113 16.03 4.24 -15.58
N CYS A 114 14.86 4.01 -16.17
CA CYS A 114 14.77 3.51 -17.54
C CYS A 114 15.44 4.45 -18.54
N CYS A 115 15.31 5.76 -18.37
CA CYS A 115 16.00 6.76 -19.21
C CYS A 115 17.52 6.70 -19.06
N LEU A 116 18.03 6.20 -17.93
CA LEU A 116 19.46 5.97 -17.67
C LEU A 116 19.92 4.54 -18.03
N ASN A 117 19.07 3.73 -18.68
CA ASN A 117 19.30 2.31 -18.98
C ASN A 117 19.48 1.42 -17.74
N ASP A 118 18.91 1.81 -16.60
CA ASP A 118 18.78 0.96 -15.43
C ASP A 118 17.36 0.38 -15.37
N PHE A 119 17.24 -0.94 -15.55
CA PHE A 119 15.98 -1.68 -15.55
C PHE A 119 15.79 -2.53 -14.28
N SER A 120 16.65 -2.36 -13.27
CA SER A 120 16.63 -3.15 -12.04
C SER A 120 15.27 -3.11 -11.33
N LEU A 121 14.65 -1.92 -11.28
CA LEU A 121 13.34 -1.74 -10.65
C LEU A 121 12.22 -2.40 -11.46
N VAL A 122 12.28 -2.34 -12.80
CA VAL A 122 11.35 -3.06 -13.69
C VAL A 122 11.44 -4.57 -13.44
N GLU A 123 12.65 -5.11 -13.42
CA GLU A 123 12.87 -6.53 -13.17
C GLU A 123 12.41 -6.95 -11.78
N HIS A 124 12.60 -6.11 -10.77
CA HIS A 124 12.14 -6.37 -9.42
C HIS A 124 10.62 -6.60 -9.40
N TYR A 125 9.84 -5.65 -9.93
CA TYR A 125 8.39 -5.77 -9.95
C TYR A 125 7.89 -6.93 -10.82
N LEU A 126 8.57 -7.25 -11.92
CA LEU A 126 8.24 -8.43 -12.73
C LEU A 126 8.48 -9.74 -11.97
N LYS A 127 9.56 -9.82 -11.17
CA LYS A 127 9.87 -11.00 -10.34
C LYS A 127 8.87 -11.14 -9.18
N THR A 128 8.51 -10.05 -8.50
CA THR A 128 7.58 -10.09 -7.36
C THR A 128 6.13 -10.32 -7.77
N LEU A 129 5.76 -10.03 -9.01
CA LEU A 129 4.39 -10.23 -9.52
C LEU A 129 3.89 -11.68 -9.33
N ALA A 130 4.76 -12.67 -9.56
CA ALA A 130 4.40 -14.08 -9.36
C ALA A 130 4.13 -14.41 -7.88
N ILE A 131 4.88 -13.77 -6.97
CA ILE A 131 4.71 -13.93 -5.52
C ILE A 131 3.39 -13.28 -5.10
N TYR A 132 3.12 -12.06 -5.56
CA TYR A 132 1.88 -11.34 -5.29
C TYR A 132 0.64 -12.14 -5.74
N ALA A 133 0.71 -12.75 -6.93
CA ALA A 133 -0.37 -13.60 -7.44
C ALA A 133 -0.61 -14.84 -6.57
N GLN A 134 0.44 -15.41 -5.96
CA GLN A 134 0.34 -16.59 -5.09
C GLN A 134 -0.21 -16.23 -3.70
N THR A 135 0.20 -15.09 -3.13
CA THR A 135 -0.24 -14.68 -1.79
C THR A 135 -1.66 -14.11 -1.78
N ASN A 136 -2.16 -13.67 -2.94
CA ASN A 136 -3.52 -13.11 -3.11
C ASN A 136 -3.88 -12.07 -2.03
N PRO A 137 -3.11 -10.98 -1.92
CA PRO A 137 -3.34 -9.98 -0.88
C PRO A 137 -4.71 -9.31 -1.02
N VAL A 138 -5.27 -9.24 -2.23
CA VAL A 138 -6.63 -8.73 -2.46
C VAL A 138 -7.67 -9.54 -1.66
N ALA A 139 -7.58 -10.87 -1.67
CA ALA A 139 -8.47 -11.71 -0.88
C ALA A 139 -8.27 -11.50 0.64
N MET A 140 -7.02 -11.32 1.08
CA MET A 140 -6.71 -11.04 2.49
C MET A 140 -7.25 -9.68 2.95
N SER A 141 -7.29 -8.67 2.07
CA SER A 141 -7.79 -7.33 2.37
C SER A 141 -9.31 -7.28 2.55
N VAL A 142 -10.08 -8.17 1.91
CA VAL A 142 -11.56 -8.20 2.02
C VAL A 142 -12.03 -9.07 3.20
N ASN A 143 -11.24 -10.07 3.59
CA ASN A 143 -11.63 -11.07 4.59
C ASN A 143 -11.05 -10.85 6.00
N GLY A 144 -10.54 -9.66 6.34
CA GLY A 144 -9.88 -9.35 7.62
C GLY A 144 -10.74 -9.41 8.91
N GLY A 145 -11.81 -10.22 8.96
CA GLY A 145 -12.76 -10.26 10.07
C GLY A 145 -13.42 -11.61 10.36
N THR A 146 -12.67 -12.72 10.31
CA THR A 146 -13.07 -14.01 10.91
C THR A 146 -11.83 -14.85 11.21
N ALA A 147 -11.22 -14.63 12.36
CA ALA A 147 -10.25 -15.54 12.99
C ALA A 147 -10.89 -16.32 14.16
N GLU A 148 -12.22 -16.49 14.13
CA GLU A 148 -12.99 -17.15 15.18
C GLU A 148 -14.08 -18.02 14.55
N ASP A 149 -13.69 -19.05 13.79
CA ASP A 149 -14.51 -20.27 13.61
C ASP A 149 -13.69 -21.40 12.98
N LEU A 150 -12.77 -21.97 13.75
CA LEU A 150 -12.20 -23.29 13.47
C LEU A 150 -12.23 -24.12 14.76
N ASP A 151 -13.42 -24.25 15.33
CA ASP A 151 -13.76 -25.35 16.23
C ASP A 151 -14.99 -26.07 15.64
N ASP A 152 -14.76 -26.90 14.62
CA ASP A 152 -15.64 -28.05 14.39
C ASP A 152 -14.79 -29.31 14.28
N VAL A 153 -14.61 -29.90 15.46
CA VAL A 153 -14.13 -31.27 15.68
C VAL A 153 -15.23 -32.23 15.27
N THR A 154 -14.99 -33.00 14.22
CA THR A 154 -15.55 -34.36 14.10
C THR A 154 -14.42 -35.36 13.92
N GLU A 155 -14.06 -35.95 15.06
CA GLU A 155 -13.51 -37.30 15.24
C GLU A 155 -14.27 -38.32 14.38
N ASP A 156 -13.56 -39.18 13.63
CA ASP A 156 -13.39 -40.61 13.97
C ASP A 156 -12.73 -41.38 12.81
N GLY A 157 -11.79 -42.29 13.16
CA GLY A 157 -11.54 -43.50 12.36
C GLY A 157 -10.16 -43.74 11.71
N ALA A 158 -9.31 -44.46 12.44
CA ALA A 158 -8.40 -45.54 11.99
C ALA A 158 -6.93 -45.25 11.57
N ALA A 159 -6.05 -45.44 12.57
CA ALA A 159 -4.79 -46.22 12.62
C ALA A 159 -4.02 -46.61 11.34
N ASP A 160 -2.74 -46.22 11.30
CA ASP A 160 -1.54 -47.07 11.08
C ASP A 160 -0.29 -46.21 11.36
N ASP A 161 0.44 -46.40 12.46
CA ASP A 161 1.67 -47.22 12.58
C ASP A 161 2.67 -47.07 11.42
N VAL A 162 3.71 -46.23 11.61
CA VAL A 162 5.12 -46.63 11.45
C VAL A 162 6.05 -45.53 11.98
N GLY A 163 6.90 -45.91 12.93
CA GLY A 163 7.93 -45.06 13.51
C GLY A 163 9.09 -44.75 12.58
N CYS A 164 9.73 -43.60 12.82
CA CYS A 164 11.09 -43.29 12.39
C CYS A 164 11.75 -42.51 13.53
N GLU A 165 12.70 -43.17 14.18
CA GLU A 165 13.58 -42.63 15.20
C GLU A 165 14.84 -42.13 14.50
N GLU A 166 15.23 -40.86 14.70
CA GLU A 166 16.51 -40.20 14.35
C GLU A 166 16.26 -38.71 14.66
N ASP A 167 17.11 -37.88 15.27
CA ASP A 167 18.52 -37.88 15.59
C ASP A 167 18.73 -36.65 16.52
N MET A 168 19.30 -36.83 17.71
CA MET A 168 19.59 -35.72 18.64
C MET A 168 21.00 -35.18 18.42
N GLY A 169 21.10 -34.26 17.47
CA GLY A 169 22.29 -33.47 17.16
C GLY A 169 22.46 -32.23 18.04
N ASN A 170 23.30 -32.38 19.06
CA ASN A 170 24.03 -31.42 19.89
C ASN A 170 24.49 -30.09 19.23
N VAL A 171 24.12 -28.93 19.80
CA VAL A 171 24.86 -27.63 19.74
C VAL A 171 24.56 -26.85 21.04
N VAL A 172 25.39 -26.94 22.08
CA VAL A 172 26.55 -26.09 22.41
C VAL A 172 26.23 -24.58 22.55
N GLU A 173 26.09 -24.20 23.84
CA GLU A 173 26.77 -23.08 24.51
C GLU A 173 26.36 -21.62 24.22
N ALA A 174 25.79 -21.00 25.26
CA ALA A 174 25.59 -19.56 25.42
C ALA A 174 26.91 -18.84 25.71
N PRO A 175 26.99 -17.52 25.45
CA PRO A 175 27.21 -16.65 26.62
C PRO A 175 26.43 -15.31 26.60
N ALA A 176 25.93 -14.99 27.80
CA ALA A 176 25.62 -13.71 28.46
C ALA A 176 25.56 -12.38 27.67
N PRO A 177 24.55 -11.54 27.99
CA PRO A 177 24.72 -10.09 28.04
C PRO A 177 24.94 -9.59 29.49
N MET A 178 26.05 -8.90 29.70
CA MET A 178 26.43 -8.19 30.92
C MET A 178 25.61 -6.90 31.11
N GLN A 179 25.11 -6.74 32.34
CA GLN A 179 25.10 -5.55 33.21
C GLN A 179 24.64 -4.18 32.67
N GLU A 180 23.57 -3.70 33.30
CA GLU A 180 23.26 -2.28 33.55
C GLU A 180 24.47 -1.50 34.12
N PRO A 181 24.48 -0.17 33.93
CA PRO A 181 24.42 0.65 35.13
C PRO A 181 23.40 1.79 35.06
N ALA A 182 22.81 2.02 36.23
CA ALA A 182 21.92 3.09 36.60
C ALA A 182 22.57 4.49 36.55
N LEU A 183 21.78 5.50 36.19
CA LEU A 183 21.90 6.90 36.62
C LEU A 183 20.46 7.42 36.81
N GLU A 184 20.03 7.58 38.07
CA GLU A 184 20.07 8.83 38.86
C GLU A 184 18.92 9.82 38.57
N ALA A 185 17.90 9.70 39.43
CA ALA A 185 17.18 10.74 40.17
C ALA A 185 16.92 12.15 39.55
N SER A 186 15.62 12.44 39.35
CA SER A 186 14.79 13.59 39.87
C SER A 186 15.26 15.06 39.63
N PRO A 187 14.35 16.09 39.56
CA PRO A 187 13.01 16.16 40.17
C PRO A 187 11.88 16.89 39.37
N GLN A 188 10.62 16.62 39.76
CA GLN A 188 9.42 17.52 39.66
C GLN A 188 9.63 18.83 40.48
N PRO A 189 8.78 19.89 40.51
CA PRO A 189 7.32 20.05 40.22
C PRO A 189 7.01 21.43 39.52
N PRO A 190 5.81 22.09 39.55
CA PRO A 190 4.53 21.76 40.18
C PRO A 190 3.26 21.84 39.32
N GLN A 191 2.26 21.18 39.89
CA GLN A 191 0.84 21.16 39.54
C GLN A 191 0.22 22.57 39.52
N ALA A 192 -0.60 22.83 38.51
CA ALA A 192 -1.61 23.88 38.55
C ALA A 192 -2.97 23.32 38.09
N SER A 193 -3.93 23.40 39.01
CA SER A 193 -5.33 23.74 38.76
C SER A 193 -6.21 22.73 38.00
N ARG A 194 -6.90 21.92 38.81
CA ARG A 194 -8.24 21.39 38.51
C ARG A 194 -9.18 22.50 38.03
N GLN A 195 -9.68 22.40 36.80
CA GLN A 195 -11.00 22.91 36.45
C GLN A 195 -11.83 21.79 35.82
N GLN A 196 -12.78 21.30 36.62
CA GLN A 196 -13.92 20.52 36.16
C GLN A 196 -14.73 21.38 35.18
N GLN A 197 -14.70 21.03 33.90
CA GLN A 197 -15.78 21.37 32.98
C GLN A 197 -16.37 20.07 32.43
N GLN A 198 -17.47 19.66 33.08
CA GLN A 198 -18.42 18.71 32.52
C GLN A 198 -19.06 19.34 31.29
N LYS A 199 -18.99 18.66 30.14
CA LYS A 199 -19.84 18.91 28.96
C LYS A 199 -19.77 17.71 27.98
N PRO A 200 -20.78 17.53 27.13
CA PRO A 200 -21.87 16.57 27.34
C PRO A 200 -21.65 15.26 26.59
N GLN A 201 -22.16 14.16 27.15
CA GLN A 201 -22.22 12.86 26.49
C GLN A 201 -23.00 12.95 25.17
N ARG A 202 -22.28 12.99 24.05
CA ARG A 202 -22.86 12.79 22.72
C ARG A 202 -23.25 11.33 22.63
N LYS A 203 -24.56 11.06 22.63
CA LYS A 203 -25.13 9.74 22.32
C LYS A 203 -24.61 9.33 20.94
N LYS A 204 -23.68 8.38 20.91
CA LYS A 204 -23.22 7.72 19.68
C LYS A 204 -24.44 7.01 19.08
N ARG A 205 -25.10 7.62 18.09
CA ARG A 205 -26.01 6.90 17.20
C ARG A 205 -25.12 5.93 16.43
N LYS A 206 -25.14 4.65 16.85
CA LYS A 206 -24.59 3.57 16.05
C LYS A 206 -25.47 3.50 14.81
N ASN A 207 -24.94 3.86 13.65
CA ASN A 207 -25.60 3.60 12.38
C ASN A 207 -25.71 2.07 12.25
N ALA A 208 -26.85 1.59 11.77
CA ALA A 208 -27.08 0.16 11.61
C ALA A 208 -26.19 -0.34 10.46
N SER A 209 -25.15 -1.10 10.79
CA SER A 209 -24.29 -1.75 9.82
C SER A 209 -24.88 -3.12 9.50
N VAL A 210 -25.23 -3.37 8.24
CA VAL A 210 -25.66 -4.69 7.75
C VAL A 210 -24.54 -5.29 6.92
N ARG A 211 -24.09 -6.50 7.29
CA ARG A 211 -23.08 -7.22 6.52
C ARG A 211 -23.74 -7.90 5.32
N SER A 212 -23.26 -7.59 4.12
CA SER A 212 -23.73 -8.18 2.86
C SER A 212 -23.13 -9.58 2.65
N LYS A 213 -23.75 -10.38 1.76
CA LYS A 213 -23.31 -11.74 1.40
C LYS A 213 -21.89 -11.81 0.82
N ASN A 214 -21.35 -10.67 0.38
CA ASN A 214 -19.98 -10.51 -0.11
C ASN A 214 -18.99 -10.04 0.97
N GLY A 215 -19.35 -10.10 2.26
CA GLY A 215 -18.44 -9.83 3.38
C GLY A 215 -18.36 -8.35 3.81
N TRP A 216 -18.89 -7.42 3.01
CA TRP A 216 -18.83 -5.98 3.27
C TRP A 216 -19.89 -5.49 4.25
N SER A 217 -19.51 -4.57 5.15
CA SER A 217 -20.42 -3.86 6.06
C SER A 217 -21.00 -2.63 5.38
N ILE A 218 -22.29 -2.63 5.11
CA ILE A 218 -23.03 -1.48 4.56
C ILE A 218 -23.65 -0.73 5.72
N VAL A 219 -23.29 0.55 5.87
CA VAL A 219 -23.86 1.44 6.87
C VAL A 219 -25.14 2.07 6.30
N GLN A 220 -26.29 1.78 6.91
CA GLN A 220 -27.58 2.41 6.59
C GLN A 220 -27.77 3.74 7.33
#